data_AF-B6IE40-F1
#
_entry.id   AF-B6IE40-F1
#
_cell.length_a   1.000
_cell.length_b   1.000
_cell.length_c   1.000
_cell.angle_alpha   90.00
_cell.angle_beta   90.00
_cell.angle_gamma   90.00
#
_symmetry.space_group_name_H-M   'P 1'
#
loop_
_entity.id
_entity.type
_entity.pdbx_description
1 polymer ?
#
loop_
_entity_poly.entity_id
_entity_poly.type
_entity_poly.pdbx_seq_one_letter_code
_entity_poly.pdbx_strand_id
1 'polypeptide(L)'
;MLNSTCRFEDPFHVTVTHYLCALFSIPIYGISYTILLFKCPPHFYKYRNLLVIHITSGVLLEAHMGLWRAKVTFPWGALCANGLLAEYSPNLFQLWNFLFQFTAFSTVTLFVHRMEIVNIGITKCQKVVYFLRYAFYLNLPLLFVFNIFTYQDLSNQNGYKMKMEEARNSKIPDFMWCSNCFFMIFDSWIFIIYYCLAYAAVLCAFLTGGLAAFVTIRSLNSINIHLSERSVRIQKNFLYSLVVAAFIHIAFIFIPLSIFFAANFLFLEWSSLSHYLTFIVQEHGAASTLVMLITNTLLRKAAIQMCFSLFSSLRVRKDVPSIMISYVA
;
A
#
# COMPACT_ATOMS: atom_id res chain seq x y z
N MET A 1 -1.42 27.99 8.58
CA MET A 1 0.03 27.94 8.91
C MET A 1 0.20 27.65 10.39
N LEU A 2 1.07 26.69 10.74
CA LEU A 2 1.39 26.36 12.14
C LEU A 2 2.15 27.49 12.85
N ASN A 3 1.79 27.74 14.12
CA ASN A 3 2.52 28.62 15.02
C ASN A 3 3.94 28.08 15.29
N SER A 4 4.90 28.94 15.66
CA SER A 4 6.30 28.56 15.92
C SER A 4 6.43 27.50 17.02
N THR A 5 5.57 27.55 18.04
CA THR A 5 5.51 26.56 19.14
C THR A 5 4.96 25.20 18.72
N CYS A 6 4.28 25.12 17.57
CA CYS A 6 3.70 23.88 17.03
C CYS A 6 4.64 23.18 16.03
N ARG A 7 5.75 23.82 15.65
CA ARG A 7 6.78 23.23 14.81
C ARG A 7 7.81 22.56 15.69
N PHE A 8 8.20 21.35 15.32
CA PHE A 8 9.31 20.62 15.93
C PHE A 8 10.36 20.34 14.86
N GLU A 9 11.64 20.24 15.22
CA GLU A 9 12.66 19.89 14.23
C GLU A 9 12.66 18.38 13.95
N ASP A 10 12.72 18.02 12.67
CA ASP A 10 12.96 16.64 12.29
C ASP A 10 14.46 16.36 12.31
N PRO A 11 14.90 15.21 12.86
CA PRO A 11 16.31 14.87 12.85
C PRO A 11 16.88 14.88 11.43
N PHE A 12 18.15 15.26 11.30
CA PHE A 12 18.83 15.34 10.00
C PHE A 12 18.73 14.03 9.20
N HIS A 13 18.87 12.88 9.87
CA HIS A 13 18.75 11.56 9.22
C HIS A 13 17.38 11.34 8.59
N VAL A 14 16.28 11.78 9.22
CA VAL A 14 14.91 11.69 8.68
C VAL A 14 14.81 12.49 7.39
N THR A 15 15.33 13.72 7.39
CA THR A 15 15.31 14.57 6.20
C THR A 15 16.11 13.98 5.05
N VAL A 16 17.32 13.46 5.31
CA VAL A 16 18.15 12.80 4.29
C VAL A 16 17.47 11.54 3.74
N THR A 17 16.87 10.72 4.61
CA THR A 17 16.14 9.51 4.19
C THR A 17 14.99 9.84 3.26
N HIS A 18 14.20 10.89 3.52
CA HIS A 18 13.13 11.31 2.60
C HIS A 18 13.64 11.60 1.18
N TYR A 19 14.74 12.35 1.05
CA TYR A 19 15.31 12.66 -0.27
C TYR A 19 15.86 11.42 -0.98
N LEU A 20 16.52 10.52 -0.24
CA LEU A 20 17.02 9.26 -0.81
C LEU A 20 15.86 8.38 -1.28
N CYS A 21 14.81 8.24 -0.47
CA CYS A 21 13.60 7.50 -0.84
C CYS A 21 12.99 8.04 -2.13
N ALA A 22 12.76 9.35 -2.23
CA ALA A 22 12.23 9.98 -3.44
C ALA A 22 13.14 9.77 -4.67
N LEU A 23 14.46 9.82 -4.49
CA LEU A 23 15.44 9.58 -5.55
C LEU A 23 15.31 8.17 -6.15
N PHE A 24 14.90 7.17 -5.36
CA PHE A 24 14.70 5.81 -5.84
C PHE A 24 13.27 5.54 -6.30
N SER A 25 12.26 6.02 -5.56
CA SER A 25 10.85 5.72 -5.85
C SER A 25 10.38 6.33 -7.16
N ILE A 26 10.78 7.57 -7.47
CA ILE A 26 10.40 8.27 -8.71
C ILE A 26 10.85 7.47 -9.95
N PRO A 27 12.13 7.05 -10.10
CA PRO A 27 12.56 6.18 -11.19
C PRO A 27 11.80 4.84 -11.23
N ILE A 28 11.56 4.19 -10.10
CA ILE A 28 10.84 2.90 -10.04
C ILE A 28 9.44 3.04 -10.64
N TYR A 29 8.69 4.05 -10.21
CA TYR A 29 7.36 4.31 -10.75
C TYR A 29 7.41 4.74 -12.22
N GLY A 30 8.32 5.65 -12.59
CA GLY A 30 8.47 6.13 -13.97
C GLY A 30 8.78 5.00 -14.95
N ILE A 31 9.68 4.09 -14.58
CA ILE A 31 10.01 2.89 -15.36
C ILE A 31 8.77 1.99 -15.49
N SER A 32 8.07 1.75 -14.37
CA SER A 32 6.89 0.87 -14.34
C SER A 32 5.76 1.39 -15.23
N TYR A 33 5.42 2.69 -15.14
CA TYR A 33 4.42 3.30 -16.02
C TYR A 33 4.84 3.24 -17.48
N THR A 34 6.10 3.55 -17.78
CA THR A 34 6.59 3.51 -19.16
C THR A 34 6.44 2.12 -19.78
N ILE A 35 6.81 1.08 -19.04
CA ILE A 35 6.66 -0.30 -19.49
C ILE A 35 5.19 -0.66 -19.67
N LEU A 36 4.36 -0.37 -18.67
CA LEU A 36 2.96 -0.77 -18.68
C LEU A 36 2.20 -0.06 -19.81
N LEU A 37 2.36 1.24 -19.96
CA LEU A 37 1.60 2.02 -20.93
C LEU A 37 2.08 1.83 -22.36
N PHE A 38 3.40 1.68 -22.59
CA PHE A 38 3.96 1.73 -23.95
C PHE A 38 4.62 0.41 -24.42
N LYS A 39 4.92 -0.54 -23.54
CA LYS A 39 5.63 -1.78 -23.91
C LYS A 39 4.84 -3.06 -23.66
N CYS A 40 3.75 -3.02 -22.89
CA CYS A 40 2.93 -4.20 -22.67
C CYS A 40 2.11 -4.59 -23.92
N PRO A 41 2.04 -5.89 -24.28
CA PRO A 41 1.27 -6.32 -25.43
C PRO A 41 -0.24 -6.02 -25.30
N PRO A 42 -0.96 -5.75 -26.40
CA PRO A 42 -2.37 -5.33 -26.38
C PRO A 42 -3.31 -6.32 -25.69
N HIS A 43 -3.08 -7.62 -25.84
CA HIS A 43 -3.91 -8.68 -25.23
C HIS A 43 -3.82 -8.73 -23.69
N PHE A 44 -2.88 -8.01 -23.07
CA PHE A 44 -2.75 -7.90 -21.62
C PHE A 44 -3.45 -6.66 -21.03
N TYR A 45 -4.25 -5.93 -21.82
CA TYR A 45 -4.79 -4.63 -21.39
C TYR A 45 -5.57 -4.67 -20.07
N LYS A 46 -6.37 -5.72 -19.80
CA LYS A 46 -7.16 -5.82 -18.55
C LYS A 46 -6.24 -5.90 -17.32
N TYR A 47 -5.30 -6.84 -17.32
CA TYR A 47 -4.35 -6.98 -16.23
C TYR A 47 -3.44 -5.76 -16.11
N ARG A 48 -2.95 -5.23 -17.24
CA ARG A 48 -2.15 -4.00 -17.28
C ARG A 48 -2.89 -2.86 -16.59
N ASN A 49 -4.15 -2.62 -16.95
CA ASN A 49 -4.92 -1.51 -16.38
C ASN A 49 -5.12 -1.69 -14.87
N LEU A 50 -5.41 -2.90 -14.40
CA LEU A 50 -5.49 -3.19 -12.96
C LEU A 50 -4.15 -2.93 -12.25
N LEU A 51 -3.04 -3.29 -12.89
CA LEU A 51 -1.71 -3.07 -12.34
C LEU A 51 -1.34 -1.58 -12.29
N VAL A 52 -1.68 -0.83 -13.34
CA VAL A 52 -1.54 0.63 -13.38
C VAL A 52 -2.33 1.26 -12.24
N ILE A 53 -3.60 0.88 -12.06
CA ILE A 53 -4.45 1.38 -10.96
C ILE A 53 -3.81 1.10 -9.59
N HIS A 54 -3.29 -0.11 -9.38
CA HIS A 54 -2.63 -0.49 -8.13
C HIS A 54 -1.33 0.28 -7.89
N ILE A 55 -0.49 0.45 -8.92
CA ILE A 55 0.73 1.27 -8.81
C ILE A 55 0.37 2.73 -8.53
N THR A 56 -0.68 3.25 -9.16
CA THR A 56 -1.20 4.61 -8.88
C THR A 56 -1.67 4.75 -7.44
N SER A 57 -2.32 3.74 -6.85
CA SER A 57 -2.70 3.81 -5.44
C SER A 57 -1.47 3.89 -4.52
N GLY A 58 -0.40 3.17 -4.83
CA GLY A 58 0.89 3.27 -4.14
C GLY A 58 1.52 4.66 -4.25
N VAL A 59 1.59 5.23 -5.47
CA VAL A 59 2.12 6.59 -5.70
C VAL A 59 1.34 7.64 -4.92
N LEU A 60 0.00 7.57 -4.94
CA LEU A 60 -0.83 8.54 -4.23
C LEU A 60 -0.61 8.46 -2.72
N LEU A 61 -0.50 7.25 -2.17
CA LEU A 61 -0.29 7.05 -0.74
C LEU A 61 1.10 7.52 -0.29
N GLU A 62 2.14 7.23 -1.08
CA GLU A 62 3.51 7.68 -0.83
C GLU A 62 3.64 9.20 -0.94
N ALA A 63 3.07 9.81 -1.99
CA ALA A 63 3.04 11.26 -2.15
C ALA A 63 2.27 11.94 -1.02
N HIS A 64 1.13 11.39 -0.61
CA HIS A 64 0.34 11.89 0.52
C HIS A 64 1.15 11.86 1.82
N MET A 65 1.77 10.72 2.14
CA MET A 65 2.60 10.60 3.34
C MET A 65 3.85 11.50 3.30
N GLY A 66 4.51 11.60 2.14
CA GLY A 66 5.67 12.46 1.94
C GLY A 66 5.35 13.95 2.07
N LEU A 67 4.19 14.39 1.58
CA LEU A 67 3.71 15.77 1.74
C LEU A 67 3.25 16.05 3.17
N TRP A 68 2.51 15.13 3.79
CA TRP A 68 2.00 15.28 5.15
C TRP A 68 3.12 15.23 6.20
N ARG A 69 4.17 14.42 5.97
CA ARG A 69 5.28 14.18 6.91
C ARG A 69 4.78 13.80 8.31
N ALA A 70 3.83 12.86 8.34
CA ALA A 70 3.35 12.29 9.59
C ALA A 70 4.47 11.49 10.26
N LYS A 71 4.49 11.46 11.59
CA LYS A 71 5.39 10.63 12.39
C LYS A 71 4.73 10.25 13.71
N VAL A 72 5.11 9.10 14.21
CA VAL A 72 4.69 8.66 15.54
C VAL A 72 5.66 9.22 16.57
N THR A 73 5.16 9.87 17.61
CA THR A 73 5.97 10.44 18.68
C THR A 73 6.04 9.47 19.85
N PHE A 74 7.15 8.74 19.95
CA PHE A 74 7.44 7.91 21.12
C PHE A 74 7.95 8.74 22.30
N PRO A 75 7.66 8.33 23.55
CA PRO A 75 6.90 7.13 23.94
C PRO A 75 5.39 7.30 23.89
N TRP A 76 4.89 8.51 23.63
CA TRP A 76 3.48 8.89 23.78
C TRP A 76 2.52 8.17 22.84
N GLY A 77 2.97 7.76 21.65
CA GLY A 77 2.13 7.08 20.66
C GLY A 77 1.22 8.04 19.87
N ALA A 78 1.39 9.36 20.03
CA ALA A 78 0.66 10.33 19.22
C ALA A 78 1.18 10.37 17.78
N LEU A 79 0.28 10.65 16.84
CA LEU A 79 0.66 10.96 15.47
C LEU A 79 0.78 12.48 15.33
N CYS A 80 1.96 12.94 14.92
CA CYS A 80 2.29 14.34 14.72
C CYS A 80 2.74 14.57 13.28
N ALA A 81 2.54 15.78 12.76
CA ALA A 81 2.97 16.12 11.41
C ALA A 81 3.57 17.52 11.32
N ASN A 82 4.46 17.69 10.36
CA ASN A 82 5.17 18.94 10.08
C ASN A 82 5.14 19.34 8.60
N GLY A 83 4.50 18.53 7.76
CA GLY A 83 4.47 18.73 6.34
C GLY A 83 3.44 19.76 5.90
N LEU A 84 3.12 19.68 4.61
CA LEU A 84 2.11 20.53 3.99
C LEU A 84 0.74 20.24 4.61
N LEU A 85 -0.01 21.30 4.95
CA LEU A 85 -1.34 21.23 5.57
C LEU A 85 -1.38 20.50 6.93
N ALA A 86 -0.26 20.41 7.65
CA ALA A 86 -0.18 19.72 8.94
C ALA A 86 -1.17 20.25 9.99
N GLU A 87 -1.63 21.50 9.91
CA GLU A 87 -2.72 22.00 10.77
C GLU A 87 -4.04 21.22 10.63
N TYR A 88 -4.24 20.53 9.49
CA TYR A 88 -5.38 19.66 9.17
C TYR A 88 -5.03 18.17 9.32
N SER A 89 -4.07 17.82 10.19
CA SER A 89 -3.63 16.44 10.43
C SER A 89 -4.77 15.41 10.58
N PRO A 90 -5.87 15.69 11.30
CA PRO A 90 -7.02 14.78 11.34
C PRO A 90 -7.59 14.45 9.95
N ASN A 91 -7.78 15.44 9.09
CA ASN A 91 -8.29 15.23 7.73
C ASN A 91 -7.27 14.50 6.85
N LEU A 92 -5.97 14.81 7.00
CA LEU A 92 -4.91 14.12 6.26
C LEU A 92 -4.81 12.65 6.68
N PHE A 93 -5.05 12.33 7.95
CA PHE A 93 -5.16 10.94 8.41
C PHE A 93 -6.38 10.22 7.81
N GLN A 94 -7.54 10.88 7.74
CA GLN A 94 -8.72 10.31 7.07
C GLN A 94 -8.47 10.05 5.57
N LEU A 95 -7.78 10.96 4.88
CA LEU A 95 -7.37 10.78 3.49
C LEU A 95 -6.38 9.61 3.35
N TRP A 96 -5.43 9.48 4.28
CA TRP A 96 -4.51 8.35 4.33
C TRP A 96 -5.26 7.02 4.45
N ASN A 97 -6.25 6.92 5.36
CA ASN A 97 -7.11 5.73 5.49
C ASN A 97 -7.86 5.41 4.19
N PHE A 98 -8.38 6.43 3.49
CA PHE A 98 -9.07 6.24 2.23
C PHE A 98 -8.14 5.70 1.12
N LEU A 99 -6.95 6.30 0.97
CA LEU A 99 -5.94 5.84 0.02
C LEU A 99 -5.46 4.42 0.35
N PHE A 100 -5.36 4.09 1.64
CA PHE A 100 -5.04 2.75 2.11
C PHE A 100 -6.11 1.71 1.71
N GLN A 101 -7.39 2.06 1.88
CA GLN A 101 -8.52 1.24 1.41
C GLN A 101 -8.49 1.04 -0.11
N PHE A 102 -8.12 2.07 -0.88
CA PHE A 102 -7.96 1.97 -2.33
C PHE A 102 -6.86 0.98 -2.73
N THR A 103 -5.73 0.97 -2.03
CA THR A 103 -4.66 -0.03 -2.24
C THR A 103 -5.12 -1.45 -1.89
N ALA A 104 -5.87 -1.64 -0.81
CA ALA A 104 -6.44 -2.94 -0.48
C ALA A 104 -7.43 -3.42 -1.56
N PHE A 105 -8.29 -2.53 -2.04
CA PHE A 105 -9.26 -2.80 -3.10
C PHE A 105 -8.60 -3.23 -4.41
N SER A 106 -7.58 -2.49 -4.87
CA SER A 106 -6.85 -2.82 -6.09
C SER A 106 -6.10 -4.16 -5.97
N THR A 107 -5.53 -4.45 -4.80
CA THR A 107 -4.85 -5.73 -4.51
C THR A 107 -5.81 -6.93 -4.58
N VAL A 108 -6.95 -6.87 -3.89
CA VAL A 108 -7.97 -7.93 -3.92
C VAL A 108 -8.45 -8.17 -5.35
N THR A 109 -8.69 -7.09 -6.09
CA THR A 109 -9.14 -7.17 -7.49
C THR A 109 -8.11 -7.85 -8.39
N LEU A 110 -6.81 -7.59 -8.21
CA LEU A 110 -5.74 -8.28 -8.95
C LEU A 110 -5.73 -9.79 -8.70
N PHE A 111 -5.84 -10.23 -7.44
CA PHE A 111 -5.88 -11.65 -7.10
C PHE A 111 -7.12 -12.36 -7.65
N VAL A 112 -8.29 -11.74 -7.50
CA VAL A 112 -9.55 -12.32 -7.98
C VAL A 112 -9.56 -12.38 -9.51
N HIS A 113 -9.11 -11.32 -10.20
CA HIS A 113 -9.00 -11.32 -11.65
C HIS A 113 -8.09 -12.45 -12.16
N ARG A 114 -6.98 -12.74 -11.45
CA ARG A 114 -6.10 -13.85 -11.78
C ARG A 114 -6.77 -15.21 -11.62
N MET A 115 -7.54 -15.37 -10.55
CA MET A 115 -8.35 -16.58 -10.35
C MET A 115 -9.38 -16.75 -11.48
N GLU A 116 -10.07 -15.68 -11.88
CA GLU A 116 -11.11 -15.70 -12.91
C GLU A 116 -10.56 -16.07 -14.30
N ILE A 117 -9.37 -15.58 -14.67
CA ILE A 117 -8.75 -15.89 -15.98
C ILE A 117 -8.40 -17.38 -16.12
N VAL A 118 -7.99 -18.02 -15.04
CA VAL A 118 -7.43 -19.37 -15.08
C VAL A 118 -8.52 -20.44 -14.95
N ASN A 119 -9.68 -20.10 -14.37
CA ASN A 119 -10.71 -21.08 -14.03
C ASN A 119 -11.89 -21.06 -14.99
N ILE A 120 -12.31 -22.24 -15.42
CA ILE A 120 -13.40 -22.44 -16.41
C ILE A 120 -14.73 -22.84 -15.72
N GLY A 121 -14.68 -23.27 -14.45
CA GLY A 121 -15.87 -23.64 -13.66
C GLY A 121 -15.85 -23.08 -12.23
N ILE A 122 -17.01 -23.12 -11.55
CA ILE A 122 -17.17 -22.64 -10.16
C ILE A 122 -17.08 -23.81 -9.17
N THR A 123 -15.95 -23.88 -8.47
CA THR A 123 -15.70 -24.79 -7.34
C THR A 123 -16.25 -24.22 -6.03
N LYS A 124 -16.38 -25.07 -5.00
CA LYS A 124 -16.77 -24.63 -3.64
C LYS A 124 -15.83 -23.55 -3.09
N CYS A 125 -14.51 -23.68 -3.28
CA CYS A 125 -13.53 -22.69 -2.87
C CYS A 125 -13.75 -21.33 -3.56
N GLN A 126 -14.10 -21.31 -4.85
CA GLN A 126 -14.41 -20.06 -5.55
C GLN A 126 -15.66 -19.38 -5.01
N LYS A 127 -16.69 -20.13 -4.64
CA LYS A 127 -17.88 -19.56 -3.98
C LYS A 127 -17.49 -18.83 -2.69
N VAL A 128 -16.58 -19.40 -1.90
CA VAL A 128 -16.05 -18.76 -0.68
C VAL A 128 -15.26 -17.49 -1.03
N VAL A 129 -14.39 -17.53 -2.04
CA VAL A 129 -13.66 -16.33 -2.52
C VAL A 129 -14.64 -15.22 -2.92
N TYR A 130 -15.68 -15.54 -3.69
CA TYR A 130 -16.68 -14.55 -4.07
C TYR A 130 -17.46 -14.01 -2.89
N PHE A 131 -17.88 -14.86 -1.95
CA PHE A 131 -18.54 -14.42 -0.72
C PHE A 131 -17.67 -13.44 0.07
N LEU A 132 -16.41 -13.79 0.32
CA LEU A 132 -15.47 -12.92 1.05
C LEU A 132 -15.18 -11.62 0.29
N ARG A 133 -15.08 -11.67 -1.05
CA ARG A 133 -14.95 -10.47 -1.90
C ARG A 133 -16.15 -9.53 -1.70
N TYR A 134 -17.37 -10.07 -1.74
CA TYR A 134 -18.57 -9.25 -1.53
C TYR A 134 -18.65 -8.72 -0.11
N ALA A 135 -18.32 -9.52 0.90
CA ALA A 135 -18.24 -9.06 2.29
C ALA A 135 -17.22 -7.91 2.45
N PHE A 136 -16.04 -8.03 1.83
CA PHE A 136 -15.06 -6.96 1.79
C PHE A 136 -15.61 -5.70 1.12
N TYR A 137 -16.23 -5.82 -0.06
CA TYR A 137 -16.78 -4.67 -0.79
C TYR A 137 -17.95 -3.99 -0.07
N LEU A 138 -18.81 -4.75 0.63
CA LEU A 138 -19.88 -4.19 1.46
C LEU A 138 -19.34 -3.47 2.70
N ASN A 139 -18.18 -3.89 3.22
CA ASN A 139 -17.55 -3.25 4.36
C ASN A 139 -16.88 -1.91 4.00
N LEU A 140 -16.39 -1.73 2.77
CA LEU A 140 -15.70 -0.50 2.35
C LEU A 140 -16.55 0.79 2.51
N PRO A 141 -17.83 0.85 2.07
CA PRO A 141 -18.68 2.02 2.32
C PRO A 141 -18.89 2.30 3.82
N LEU A 142 -19.06 1.27 4.64
CA LEU A 142 -19.21 1.43 6.09
C LEU A 142 -17.93 2.02 6.69
N LEU A 143 -16.78 1.48 6.29
CA LEU A 143 -15.47 2.01 6.68
C LEU A 143 -15.28 3.46 6.27
N PHE A 144 -15.72 3.84 5.07
CA PHE A 144 -15.64 5.22 4.61
C PHE A 144 -16.47 6.16 5.48
N VAL A 145 -17.72 5.79 5.80
CA VAL A 145 -18.62 6.57 6.66
C VAL A 145 -18.04 6.71 8.07
N PHE A 146 -17.61 5.61 8.69
CA PHE A 146 -17.03 5.66 10.04
C PHE A 146 -15.69 6.40 10.05
N ASN A 147 -14.87 6.28 9.00
CA ASN A 147 -13.66 7.07 8.84
C ASN A 147 -13.95 8.57 8.81
N ILE A 148 -15.08 9.03 8.27
CA ILE A 148 -15.47 10.45 8.35
C ILE A 148 -15.84 10.83 9.79
N PHE A 149 -16.60 9.98 10.48
CA PHE A 149 -17.04 10.24 11.85
C PHE A 149 -15.91 10.31 12.88
N THR A 150 -14.77 9.64 12.64
CA THR A 150 -13.59 9.76 13.51
C THR A 150 -13.03 11.19 13.57
N TYR A 151 -13.40 12.09 12.65
CA TYR A 151 -12.94 13.48 12.65
C TYR A 151 -13.20 14.19 13.99
N GLN A 152 -14.39 14.00 14.57
CA GLN A 152 -14.79 14.69 15.80
C GLN A 152 -13.87 14.30 16.96
N ASP A 153 -13.54 13.02 17.06
CA ASP A 153 -12.63 12.48 18.07
C ASP A 153 -11.19 12.94 17.82
N LEU A 154 -10.74 12.92 16.56
CA LEU A 154 -9.38 13.31 16.17
C LEU A 154 -9.10 14.81 16.32
N SER A 155 -10.12 15.66 16.16
CA SER A 155 -10.00 17.12 16.30
C SER A 155 -10.12 17.58 17.75
N ASN A 156 -11.03 16.98 18.53
CA ASN A 156 -11.30 17.39 19.91
C ASN A 156 -10.44 16.64 20.93
N GLN A 157 -9.15 16.99 20.99
CA GLN A 157 -8.15 16.20 21.72
C GLN A 157 -7.83 16.66 23.15
N ASN A 158 -8.28 17.85 23.59
CA ASN A 158 -7.84 18.45 24.87
C ASN A 158 -8.07 17.53 26.08
N GLY A 159 -9.28 16.99 26.22
CA GLY A 159 -9.61 16.09 27.33
C GLY A 159 -8.80 14.79 27.29
N TYR A 160 -8.56 14.24 26.10
CA TYR A 160 -7.77 13.01 25.97
C TYR A 160 -6.28 13.24 26.25
N LYS A 161 -5.72 14.37 25.80
CA LYS A 161 -4.33 14.76 26.09
C LYS A 161 -4.08 14.91 27.60
N MET A 162 -5.02 15.53 28.34
CA MET A 162 -4.97 15.59 29.80
C MET A 162 -4.98 14.20 30.45
N LYS A 163 -5.90 13.32 30.02
CA LYS A 163 -5.95 11.93 30.51
C LYS A 163 -4.62 11.19 30.27
N MET A 164 -3.95 11.44 29.14
CA MET A 164 -2.67 10.83 28.82
C MET A 164 -1.53 11.31 29.73
N GLU A 165 -1.50 12.60 30.08
CA GLU A 165 -0.54 13.12 31.07
C GLU A 165 -0.75 12.50 32.45
N GLU A 166 -2.00 12.41 32.89
CA GLU A 166 -2.38 11.78 34.16
C GLU A 166 -2.01 10.29 34.19
N ALA A 167 -2.39 9.53 33.16
CA ALA A 167 -2.15 8.09 33.09
C ALA A 167 -0.65 7.72 33.05
N ARG A 168 0.18 8.60 32.47
CA ARG A 168 1.63 8.38 32.35
C ARG A 168 2.45 9.12 33.40
N ASN A 169 1.79 9.85 34.31
CA ASN A 169 2.40 10.68 35.34
C ASN A 169 3.56 11.55 34.79
N SER A 170 3.35 12.15 33.61
CA SER A 170 4.37 12.90 32.89
C SER A 170 3.72 13.92 31.97
N LYS A 171 4.38 15.07 31.77
CA LYS A 171 3.87 16.14 30.90
C LYS A 171 4.16 15.83 29.44
N ILE A 172 3.17 16.00 28.58
CA ILE A 172 3.39 15.92 27.13
C ILE A 172 4.11 17.19 26.65
N PRO A 173 5.03 17.09 25.69
CA PRO A 173 5.69 18.24 25.09
C PRO A 173 4.69 19.29 24.54
N ASP A 174 5.03 20.57 24.67
CA ASP A 174 4.15 21.69 24.29
C ASP A 174 3.65 21.61 22.83
N PHE A 175 4.53 21.22 21.91
CA PHE A 175 4.16 21.08 20.49
C PHE A 175 3.05 20.03 20.26
N MET A 176 2.93 19.03 21.14
CA MET A 176 1.93 17.97 21.04
C MET A 176 0.53 18.46 21.40
N TRP A 177 0.38 19.64 22.01
CA TRP A 177 -0.92 20.25 22.27
C TRP A 177 -1.56 20.85 21.01
N CYS A 178 -0.78 21.12 19.98
CA CYS A 178 -1.25 21.69 18.72
C CYS A 178 -2.10 20.71 17.89
N SER A 179 -2.85 21.25 16.90
CA SER A 179 -3.77 20.48 16.04
C SER A 179 -3.07 19.54 15.06
N ASN A 180 -1.78 19.75 14.80
CA ASN A 180 -0.96 18.87 13.99
C ASN A 180 -0.57 17.56 14.69
N CYS A 181 -0.87 17.43 15.99
CA CYS A 181 -0.64 16.25 16.81
C CYS A 181 -1.95 15.75 17.43
N PHE A 182 -2.24 14.46 17.24
CA PHE A 182 -3.41 13.82 17.82
C PHE A 182 -3.09 12.39 18.30
N PHE A 183 -3.88 11.91 19.26
CA PHE A 183 -3.86 10.54 19.73
C PHE A 183 -5.04 9.76 19.15
N MET A 184 -4.85 8.45 19.04
CA MET A 184 -5.96 7.54 18.78
C MET A 184 -6.79 7.39 20.07
N ILE A 185 -8.10 7.66 20.00
CA ILE A 185 -9.00 7.62 21.14
C ILE A 185 -9.65 6.24 21.23
N PHE A 186 -8.99 5.29 21.91
CA PHE A 186 -9.46 3.90 21.99
C PHE A 186 -10.64 3.67 22.94
N ASP A 187 -11.04 4.69 23.72
CA ASP A 187 -12.24 4.67 24.58
C ASP A 187 -13.49 5.26 23.88
N SER A 188 -13.39 5.71 22.63
CA SER A 188 -14.54 6.17 21.84
C SER A 188 -15.23 5.02 21.10
N TRP A 189 -16.57 4.96 21.20
CA TRP A 189 -17.39 4.00 20.45
C TRP A 189 -17.23 4.12 18.94
N ILE A 190 -17.06 5.34 18.41
CA ILE A 190 -16.86 5.58 16.97
C ILE A 190 -15.54 4.94 16.52
N PHE A 191 -14.47 5.16 17.29
CA PHE A 191 -13.16 4.56 17.05
C PHE A 191 -13.16 3.05 17.17
N ILE A 192 -13.83 2.50 18.19
CA ILE A 192 -13.97 1.05 18.38
C ILE A 192 -14.67 0.43 17.17
N ILE A 193 -15.81 0.98 16.75
CA ILE A 193 -16.55 0.47 15.58
C ILE A 193 -15.70 0.58 14.31
N TYR A 194 -15.05 1.74 14.09
CA TYR A 194 -14.15 1.93 12.96
C TYR A 194 -13.05 0.86 12.90
N TYR A 195 -12.36 0.60 14.01
CA TYR A 195 -11.32 -0.42 14.04
C TYR A 195 -11.86 -1.84 13.87
N CYS A 196 -13.00 -2.18 14.48
CA CYS A 196 -13.65 -3.47 14.25
C CYS A 196 -13.96 -3.69 12.76
N LEU A 197 -14.53 -2.69 12.08
CA LEU A 197 -14.78 -2.74 10.64
C LEU A 197 -13.47 -2.84 9.85
N ALA A 198 -12.42 -2.13 10.26
CA ALA A 198 -11.13 -2.11 9.58
C ALA A 198 -10.44 -3.47 9.65
N TYR A 199 -10.37 -4.08 10.84
CA TYR A 199 -9.84 -5.42 11.02
C TYR A 199 -10.66 -6.48 10.30
N ALA A 200 -11.99 -6.34 10.28
CA ALA A 200 -12.86 -7.23 9.49
C ALA A 200 -12.56 -7.11 7.98
N ALA A 201 -12.37 -5.89 7.45
CA ALA A 201 -12.02 -5.68 6.05
C ALA A 201 -10.64 -6.25 5.71
N VAL A 202 -9.66 -6.02 6.57
CA VAL A 202 -8.30 -6.57 6.44
C VAL A 202 -8.33 -8.10 6.41
N LEU A 203 -9.06 -8.73 7.33
CA LEU A 203 -9.22 -10.18 7.36
C LEU A 203 -9.90 -10.70 6.08
N CYS A 204 -10.99 -10.06 5.66
CA CYS A 204 -11.67 -10.43 4.42
C CYS A 204 -10.77 -10.27 3.19
N ALA A 205 -10.01 -9.19 3.10
CA ALA A 205 -9.07 -8.95 2.00
C ALA A 205 -7.96 -10.02 1.96
N PHE A 206 -7.36 -10.32 3.11
CA PHE A 206 -6.32 -11.34 3.24
C PHE A 206 -6.84 -12.73 2.86
N LEU A 207 -8.00 -13.13 3.40
CA LEU A 207 -8.62 -14.41 3.07
C LEU A 207 -9.03 -14.49 1.59
N THR A 208 -9.59 -13.42 1.04
CA THR A 208 -9.96 -13.36 -0.39
C THR A 208 -8.73 -13.51 -1.27
N GLY A 209 -7.67 -12.73 -1.04
CA GLY A 209 -6.43 -12.78 -1.81
C GLY A 209 -5.73 -14.14 -1.68
N GLY A 210 -5.60 -14.65 -0.46
CA GLY A 210 -4.96 -15.94 -0.17
C GLY A 210 -5.71 -17.13 -0.80
N LEU A 211 -7.03 -17.18 -0.65
CA LEU A 211 -7.84 -18.24 -1.27
C LEU A 211 -7.89 -18.10 -2.80
N ALA A 212 -7.96 -16.89 -3.35
CA ALA A 212 -7.89 -16.67 -4.79
C ALA A 212 -6.53 -17.15 -5.35
N ALA A 213 -5.42 -16.84 -4.68
CA ALA A 213 -4.10 -17.35 -5.03
C ALA A 213 -4.05 -18.88 -4.97
N PHE A 214 -4.55 -19.47 -3.88
CA PHE A 214 -4.60 -20.93 -3.70
C PHE A 214 -5.39 -21.62 -4.82
N VAL A 215 -6.59 -21.13 -5.13
CA VAL A 215 -7.42 -21.65 -6.23
C VAL A 215 -6.70 -21.50 -7.57
N THR A 216 -6.02 -20.37 -7.80
CA THR A 216 -5.24 -20.14 -9.02
C THR A 216 -4.12 -21.17 -9.17
N ILE A 217 -3.33 -21.42 -8.10
CA ILE A 217 -2.26 -22.43 -8.09
C ILE A 217 -2.83 -23.82 -8.38
N ARG A 218 -3.92 -24.19 -7.69
CA ARG A 218 -4.58 -25.49 -7.87
C ARG A 218 -5.02 -25.69 -9.31
N SER A 219 -5.60 -24.67 -9.93
CA SER A 219 -6.06 -24.74 -11.30
C SER A 219 -4.90 -24.83 -12.30
N LEU A 220 -3.84 -24.03 -12.13
CA LEU A 220 -2.62 -24.07 -12.96
C LEU A 220 -1.84 -25.40 -12.87
N ASN A 221 -2.11 -26.22 -11.86
CA ASN A 221 -1.52 -27.55 -11.69
C ASN A 221 -2.48 -28.69 -12.08
N SER A 222 -3.69 -28.38 -12.53
CA SER A 222 -4.70 -29.36 -12.94
C SER A 222 -4.38 -29.93 -14.33
N ILE A 223 -4.61 -31.23 -14.51
CA ILE A 223 -4.48 -31.92 -15.81
C ILE A 223 -5.54 -31.43 -16.81
N ASN A 224 -6.69 -30.97 -16.32
CA ASN A 224 -7.83 -30.55 -17.14
C ASN A 224 -7.75 -29.08 -17.58
N ILE A 225 -6.57 -28.46 -17.54
CA ILE A 225 -6.44 -27.05 -17.91
C ILE A 225 -6.36 -26.90 -19.44
N HIS A 226 -7.29 -26.15 -20.03
CA HIS A 226 -7.32 -25.85 -21.47
C HIS A 226 -6.33 -24.72 -21.84
N LEU A 227 -5.16 -24.66 -21.20
CA LEU A 227 -4.13 -23.67 -21.46
C LEU A 227 -2.86 -24.35 -21.96
N SER A 228 -2.19 -23.75 -22.95
CA SER A 228 -0.88 -24.20 -23.37
C SER A 228 0.14 -24.08 -22.24
N GLU A 229 1.17 -24.93 -22.23
CA GLU A 229 2.24 -24.90 -21.22
C GLU A 229 2.89 -23.51 -21.08
N ARG A 230 3.05 -22.82 -22.22
CA ARG A 230 3.55 -21.45 -22.26
C ARG A 230 2.64 -20.50 -21.48
N SER A 231 1.32 -20.59 -21.67
CA SER A 231 0.34 -19.76 -20.97
C SER A 231 0.32 -20.06 -19.47
N VAL A 232 0.38 -21.34 -19.08
CA VAL A 232 0.49 -21.75 -17.66
C VAL A 232 1.73 -21.14 -17.01
N ARG A 233 2.90 -21.21 -17.67
CA ARG A 233 4.15 -20.63 -17.16
C ARG A 233 4.04 -19.12 -16.96
N ILE A 234 3.39 -18.42 -17.89
CA ILE A 234 3.14 -16.98 -17.80
C ILE A 234 2.23 -16.66 -16.60
N GLN A 235 1.11 -17.39 -16.44
CA GLN A 235 0.20 -17.19 -15.32
C GLN A 235 0.86 -17.47 -13.96
N LYS A 236 1.67 -18.54 -13.86
CA LYS A 236 2.47 -18.84 -12.65
C LYS A 236 3.44 -17.72 -12.32
N ASN A 237 4.13 -17.15 -13.31
CA ASN A 237 5.05 -16.03 -13.07
C ASN A 237 4.31 -14.76 -12.60
N PHE A 238 3.14 -14.45 -13.16
CA PHE A 238 2.33 -13.33 -12.69
C PHE A 238 1.83 -13.53 -11.26
N LEU A 239 1.33 -14.73 -10.94
CA LEU A 239 0.88 -15.03 -9.60
C LEU A 239 2.02 -14.97 -8.59
N TYR A 240 3.17 -15.55 -8.90
CA TYR A 240 4.36 -15.47 -8.06
C TYR A 240 4.74 -14.02 -7.78
N SER A 241 4.82 -13.19 -8.83
CA SER A 241 5.14 -11.77 -8.70
C SER A 241 4.15 -11.03 -7.78
N LEU A 242 2.85 -11.31 -7.93
CA LEU A 242 1.80 -10.71 -7.10
C LEU A 242 1.88 -11.17 -5.64
N VAL A 243 2.17 -12.44 -5.38
CA VAL A 243 2.34 -12.98 -4.02
C VAL A 243 3.54 -12.36 -3.32
N VAL A 244 4.68 -12.22 -3.99
CA VAL A 244 5.88 -11.58 -3.40
C VAL A 244 5.61 -10.09 -3.14
N ALA A 245 4.91 -9.39 -4.04
CA ALA A 245 4.49 -8.01 -3.80
C ALA A 245 3.53 -7.88 -2.61
N ALA A 246 2.57 -8.80 -2.46
CA ALA A 246 1.68 -8.85 -1.31
C ALA A 246 2.44 -9.09 0.01
N PHE A 247 3.51 -9.88 -0.02
CA PHE A 247 4.38 -10.07 1.15
C PHE A 247 5.07 -8.76 1.57
N ILE A 248 5.48 -7.92 0.62
CA ILE A 248 5.99 -6.57 0.93
C ILE A 248 4.93 -5.76 1.66
N HIS A 249 3.66 -5.77 1.20
CA HIS A 249 2.59 -5.08 1.93
C HIS A 249 2.44 -5.60 3.37
N ILE A 250 2.49 -6.91 3.59
CA ILE A 250 2.43 -7.48 4.94
C ILE A 250 3.60 -6.97 5.79
N ALA A 251 4.82 -7.10 5.29
CA ALA A 251 6.01 -6.71 6.04
C ALA A 251 6.08 -5.20 6.30
N PHE A 252 5.75 -4.38 5.29
CA PHE A 252 5.99 -2.94 5.33
C PHE A 252 4.80 -2.15 5.90
N ILE A 253 3.63 -2.77 6.02
CA ILE A 253 2.46 -2.12 6.61
C ILE A 253 2.07 -2.77 7.93
N PHE A 254 1.83 -4.08 7.95
CA PHE A 254 1.25 -4.71 9.15
C PHE A 254 2.21 -4.70 10.32
N ILE A 255 3.50 -4.94 10.08
CA ILE A 255 4.50 -4.93 11.17
C ILE A 255 4.62 -3.51 11.77
N PRO A 256 4.85 -2.44 10.99
CA PRO A 256 4.88 -1.08 11.56
C PRO A 256 3.59 -0.66 12.24
N LEU A 257 2.42 -0.94 11.66
CA LEU A 257 1.15 -0.59 12.28
C LEU A 257 0.93 -1.36 13.59
N SER A 258 1.31 -2.63 13.65
CA SER A 258 1.21 -3.42 14.90
C SER A 258 2.07 -2.82 16.01
N ILE A 259 3.29 -2.37 15.69
CA ILE A 259 4.17 -1.70 16.65
C ILE A 259 3.58 -0.35 17.06
N PHE A 260 3.02 0.42 16.12
CA PHE A 260 2.31 1.66 16.43
C PHE A 260 1.13 1.44 17.38
N PHE A 261 0.29 0.43 17.13
CA PHE A 261 -0.80 0.07 18.04
C PHE A 261 -0.27 -0.33 19.43
N ALA A 262 0.78 -1.16 19.47
CA ALA A 262 1.41 -1.52 20.74
C ALA A 262 1.94 -0.30 21.51
N ALA A 263 2.48 0.70 20.82
CA ALA A 263 2.99 1.95 21.43
C ALA A 263 1.91 2.81 22.11
N ASN A 264 0.64 2.58 21.79
CA ASN A 264 -0.47 3.26 22.47
C ASN A 264 -0.75 2.65 23.86
N PHE A 265 -0.35 1.40 24.09
CA PHE A 265 -0.55 0.67 25.35
C PHE A 265 0.75 0.45 26.14
N LEU A 266 1.89 0.45 25.45
CA LEU A 266 3.22 0.18 26.01
C LEU A 266 4.10 1.42 25.94
N PHE A 267 5.01 1.56 26.91
CA PHE A 267 6.01 2.62 26.89
C PHE A 267 7.21 2.18 26.03
N LEU A 268 7.33 2.75 24.83
CA LEU A 268 8.44 2.47 23.91
C LEU A 268 9.40 3.67 23.86
N GLU A 269 10.62 3.50 24.36
CA GLU A 269 11.60 4.59 24.47
C GLU A 269 12.38 4.87 23.18
N TRP A 270 12.25 4.00 22.16
CA TRP A 270 13.09 4.03 20.97
C TRP A 270 12.58 5.03 19.93
N SER A 271 12.76 6.33 20.20
CA SER A 271 12.32 7.42 19.32
C SER A 271 12.76 7.24 17.86
N SER A 272 14.00 6.82 17.62
CA SER A 272 14.51 6.53 16.28
C SER A 272 13.74 5.44 15.54
N LEU A 273 13.23 4.42 16.24
CA LEU A 273 12.45 3.34 15.64
C LEU A 273 11.19 3.89 14.98
N SER A 274 10.49 4.82 15.64
CA SER A 274 9.25 5.41 15.12
C SER A 274 9.42 6.09 13.75
N HIS A 275 10.58 6.73 13.53
CA HIS A 275 10.91 7.35 12.24
C HIS A 275 11.04 6.29 11.15
N TYR A 276 11.81 5.22 11.39
CA TYR A 276 12.00 4.14 10.42
C TYR A 276 10.70 3.39 10.12
N LEU A 277 9.85 3.15 11.12
CA LEU A 277 8.55 2.52 10.92
C LEU A 277 7.66 3.34 9.98
N THR A 278 7.64 4.66 10.17
CA THR A 278 6.89 5.58 9.30
C THR A 278 7.43 5.54 7.86
N PHE A 279 8.76 5.54 7.69
CA PHE A 279 9.39 5.41 6.37
C PHE A 279 9.05 4.10 5.67
N ILE A 280 9.10 2.98 6.39
CA ILE A 280 8.77 1.67 5.85
C ILE A 280 7.30 1.67 5.35
N VAL A 281 6.38 2.26 6.12
CA VAL A 281 4.99 2.42 5.71
C VAL A 281 4.86 3.38 4.54
N GLN A 282 5.66 4.43 4.42
CA GLN A 282 5.61 5.33 3.27
C GLN A 282 6.05 4.61 1.98
N GLU A 283 7.17 3.88 2.04
CA GLU A 283 7.85 3.32 0.86
C GLU A 283 7.32 1.96 0.38
N HIS A 284 6.30 1.41 1.05
CA HIS A 284 5.71 0.11 0.68
C HIS A 284 5.25 0.04 -0.80
N GLY A 285 4.76 1.16 -1.36
CA GLY A 285 4.32 1.24 -2.75
C GLY A 285 5.48 1.08 -3.74
N ALA A 286 6.58 1.79 -3.51
CA ALA A 286 7.77 1.70 -4.35
C ALA A 286 8.43 0.33 -4.22
N ALA A 287 8.55 -0.19 -3.00
CA ALA A 287 9.13 -1.49 -2.73
C ALA A 287 8.33 -2.64 -3.40
N SER A 288 7.00 -2.64 -3.27
CA SER A 288 6.14 -3.65 -3.92
C SER A 288 6.21 -3.55 -5.45
N THR A 289 6.23 -2.33 -6.00
CA THR A 289 6.39 -2.07 -7.44
C THR A 289 7.74 -2.57 -7.97
N LEU A 290 8.84 -2.29 -7.25
CA LEU A 290 10.18 -2.77 -7.58
C LEU A 290 10.24 -4.29 -7.58
N VAL A 291 9.68 -4.93 -6.56
CA VAL A 291 9.58 -6.39 -6.49
C VAL A 291 8.82 -6.93 -7.69
N MET A 292 7.73 -6.30 -8.11
CA MET A 292 7.01 -6.70 -9.32
C MET A 292 7.87 -6.55 -10.57
N LEU A 293 8.60 -5.44 -10.74
CA LEU A 293 9.52 -5.24 -11.86
C LEU A 293 10.59 -6.34 -11.94
N ILE A 294 11.14 -6.77 -10.80
CA ILE A 294 12.22 -7.76 -10.74
C ILE A 294 11.68 -9.19 -10.90
N THR A 295 10.53 -9.51 -10.33
CA THR A 295 10.00 -10.89 -10.30
C THR A 295 9.17 -11.25 -11.52
N ASN A 296 8.52 -10.27 -12.14
CA ASN A 296 7.72 -10.47 -13.35
C ASN A 296 8.63 -10.51 -14.58
N THR A 297 8.68 -11.65 -15.27
CA THR A 297 9.58 -11.85 -16.40
C THR A 297 9.29 -10.90 -17.56
N LEU A 298 8.02 -10.54 -17.79
CA LEU A 298 7.64 -9.58 -18.82
C LEU A 298 8.15 -8.17 -18.47
N LEU A 299 7.87 -7.72 -17.25
CA LEU A 299 8.29 -6.39 -16.80
C LEU A 299 9.81 -6.29 -16.70
N ARG A 300 10.48 -7.30 -16.12
CA ARG A 300 11.93 -7.35 -16.00
C ARG A 300 12.62 -7.26 -17.35
N LYS A 301 12.18 -8.04 -18.35
CA LYS A 301 12.75 -8.00 -19.70
C LYS A 301 12.58 -6.64 -20.35
N ALA A 302 11.39 -6.04 -20.21
CA ALA A 302 11.13 -4.70 -20.74
C ALA A 302 11.97 -3.62 -20.04
N ALA A 303 12.14 -3.70 -18.72
CA ALA A 303 12.98 -2.79 -17.94
C ALA A 303 14.45 -2.88 -18.37
N ILE A 304 14.98 -4.09 -18.47
CA ILE A 304 16.36 -4.34 -18.92
C ILE A 304 16.58 -3.79 -20.34
N GLN A 305 15.65 -4.07 -21.27
CA GLN A 305 15.73 -3.54 -22.64
C GLN A 305 15.70 -2.02 -22.67
N MET A 306 14.88 -1.39 -21.83
CA MET A 306 14.80 0.06 -21.73
C MET A 306 16.09 0.67 -21.20
N CYS A 307 16.65 0.11 -20.11
CA CYS A 307 17.95 0.53 -19.58
C CYS A 307 19.04 0.41 -20.64
N PHE A 308 19.16 -0.76 -21.30
CA PHE A 308 20.13 -0.94 -22.38
C PHE A 308 19.90 -0.01 -23.56
N SER A 309 18.65 0.34 -23.90
CA SER A 309 18.34 1.29 -24.97
C SER A 309 18.70 2.74 -24.61
N LEU A 310 18.58 3.12 -23.33
CA LEU A 310 19.04 4.40 -22.81
C LEU A 310 20.57 4.52 -22.96
N PHE A 311 21.30 3.47 -22.56
CA PHE A 311 22.76 3.38 -22.71
C PHE A 311 23.21 3.19 -24.17
N SER A 312 22.38 2.60 -25.04
CA SER A 312 22.67 2.45 -26.46
C SER A 312 22.27 3.67 -27.29
N SER A 313 21.67 4.72 -26.71
CA SER A 313 21.38 5.96 -27.45
C SER A 313 22.64 6.76 -27.85
N LEU A 314 23.83 6.32 -27.41
CA LEU A 314 25.14 6.71 -27.96
C LEU A 314 25.60 5.84 -29.15
N ARG A 315 24.77 4.93 -29.65
CA ARG A 315 25.07 4.12 -30.84
C ARG A 315 23.82 3.99 -31.69
N VAL A 316 23.80 4.74 -32.80
CA VAL A 316 22.80 4.68 -33.87
C VAL A 316 22.42 3.23 -34.17
N ARG A 317 21.17 2.84 -33.87
CA ARG A 317 20.65 1.51 -34.21
C ARG A 317 20.05 1.56 -35.60
N LYS A 318 20.78 1.01 -36.58
CA LYS A 318 20.18 0.41 -37.78
C LYS A 318 19.56 -0.93 -37.39
N ASP A 319 18.32 -1.12 -37.83
CA ASP A 319 17.59 -2.36 -38.11
C ASP A 319 17.39 -3.40 -36.99
N VAL A 320 16.13 -3.68 -36.67
CA VAL A 320 15.69 -4.98 -36.15
C VAL A 320 14.42 -5.41 -36.92
N PRO A 321 14.39 -6.60 -37.55
CA PRO A 321 13.28 -7.05 -38.37
C PRO A 321 12.02 -7.37 -37.56
N SER A 322 10.89 -7.20 -38.22
CA SER A 322 9.56 -7.65 -37.83
C SER A 322 9.55 -9.11 -37.34
N ILE A 323 9.28 -9.34 -36.06
CA ILE A 323 8.87 -10.66 -35.57
C ILE A 323 7.41 -10.85 -35.94
N MET A 324 7.21 -11.61 -37.02
CA MET A 324 5.94 -12.07 -37.56
C MET A 324 5.06 -12.72 -36.49
N ILE A 325 3.81 -12.28 -36.50
CA ILE A 325 2.66 -12.96 -35.91
C ILE A 325 2.33 -14.16 -36.80
N SER A 326 2.51 -15.35 -36.25
CA SER A 326 1.87 -16.58 -36.72
C SER A 326 1.19 -17.20 -35.50
N TYR A 327 -0.14 -17.08 -35.45
CA TYR A 327 -0.99 -17.98 -34.68
C TYR A 327 -2.17 -18.33 -35.60
N VAL A 328 -2.15 -19.58 -36.04
CA VAL A 328 -3.18 -20.28 -36.82
C VAL A 328 -4.02 -21.10 -35.84
N ALA A 329 -5.33 -21.12 -36.14
CA ALA A 329 -6.42 -22.00 -35.66
C ALA A 329 -6.86 -21.90 -34.20
#